data_AF-W9GIK7-F1
#
_entry.id   AF-W9GIK7-F1
#
_cell.length_a   1.000
_cell.length_b   1.000
_cell.length_c   1.000
_cell.angle_alpha   90.00
_cell.angle_beta   90.00
_cell.angle_gamma   90.00
#
_symmetry.space_group_name_H-M   'P 1'
#
loop_
_entity.id
_entity.type
_entity.pdbx_description
1 polymer ?
#
loop_
_entity_poly.entity_id
_entity_poly.type
_entity_poly.pdbx_seq_one_letter_code
_entity_poly.pdbx_strand_id
1 'polypeptide(L)'
;MTTEVIEEATSEVANDLATTGPATLNGAPARSLATLSKHGRSQVAVWQVNFAGVACGAWLLDARNKEHALDILALCDRRAVIDDSPSSVQLILELADMARVEIPEAVMKERLASLDGLLSATAAARRAHAEAVVAYGKSEGKKLAPLAWRTEVPPSLDQLRPSQYRGWAGKGTAPHAFGMSVLSRQLVQLWTDTETVRLRRKYLREQFGPAQVLPEAWRDAALAAYATPFGLPRAGKDDPA
;
A
#
# COMPACT_ATOMS: atom_id res chain seq x y z
N MET A 1 -18.54 -30.27 27.92
CA MET A 1 -18.78 -30.50 26.48
C MET A 1 -19.40 -29.23 25.93
N THR A 2 -18.58 -28.37 25.32
CA THR A 2 -19.00 -27.31 24.40
C THR A 2 -17.71 -26.75 23.77
N THR A 3 -17.20 -27.49 22.80
CA THR A 3 -16.10 -27.07 21.93
C THR A 3 -16.61 -27.26 20.51
N GLU A 4 -17.24 -26.24 19.95
CA GLU A 4 -17.58 -26.13 18.54
C GLU A 4 -18.33 -24.80 18.40
N VAL A 5 -17.68 -23.79 17.81
CA VAL A 5 -18.17 -22.62 17.04
C VAL A 5 -17.04 -21.57 17.07
N ILE A 6 -15.87 -21.86 16.48
CA ILE A 6 -14.85 -20.82 16.20
C ILE A 6 -14.19 -21.00 14.81
N GLU A 7 -14.24 -22.19 14.19
CA GLU A 7 -13.53 -22.42 12.91
C GLU A 7 -14.18 -21.79 11.67
N GLU A 8 -15.50 -21.55 11.65
CA GLU A 8 -16.21 -21.23 10.40
C GLU A 8 -16.05 -19.75 9.95
N ALA A 9 -15.92 -18.80 10.89
CA ALA A 9 -15.85 -17.36 10.58
C ALA A 9 -14.49 -16.90 10.00
N THR A 10 -13.44 -17.73 10.10
CA THR A 10 -12.11 -17.41 9.54
C THR A 10 -11.98 -17.81 8.07
N SER A 11 -12.81 -18.74 7.60
CA SER A 11 -12.81 -19.26 6.23
C SER A 11 -13.45 -18.28 5.24
N GLU A 12 -14.56 -17.66 5.62
CA GLU A 12 -15.36 -16.81 4.72
C GLU A 12 -14.66 -15.49 4.34
N VAL A 13 -14.01 -14.83 5.30
CA VAL A 13 -13.25 -13.59 5.06
C VAL A 13 -11.96 -13.85 4.27
N ALA A 14 -11.35 -15.03 4.44
CA ALA A 14 -10.19 -15.47 3.67
C ALA A 14 -10.56 -15.83 2.21
N ASN A 15 -11.76 -16.37 1.98
CA ASN A 15 -12.25 -16.73 0.64
C ASN A 15 -12.67 -15.51 -0.19
N ASP A 16 -13.25 -14.49 0.43
CA ASP A 16 -13.65 -13.24 -0.27
C ASP A 16 -12.44 -12.42 -0.76
N LEU A 17 -11.28 -12.58 -0.13
CA LEU A 17 -10.02 -11.94 -0.55
C LEU A 17 -9.30 -12.69 -1.69
N ALA A 18 -9.71 -13.93 -1.98
CA ALA A 18 -9.09 -14.79 -2.98
C ALA A 18 -9.62 -14.58 -4.42
N THR A 19 -10.68 -13.79 -4.62
CA THR A 19 -11.41 -13.72 -5.90
C THR A 19 -11.34 -12.38 -6.62
N THR A 20 -10.50 -11.43 -6.19
CA THR A 20 -10.37 -10.14 -6.87
C THR A 20 -9.47 -10.24 -8.11
N GLY A 21 -10.09 -10.30 -9.29
CA GLY A 21 -9.39 -10.26 -10.58
C GLY A 21 -8.48 -9.03 -10.73
N PRO A 22 -7.39 -9.13 -11.52
CA PRO A 22 -6.34 -8.13 -11.52
C PRO A 22 -6.82 -6.81 -12.17
N ALA A 23 -6.46 -5.65 -11.61
CA ALA A 23 -6.76 -4.31 -12.18
C ALA A 23 -5.50 -3.64 -12.80
N THR A 24 -5.54 -3.18 -14.05
CA THR A 24 -4.38 -2.61 -14.79
C THR A 24 -4.07 -1.16 -14.42
N LEU A 25 -2.77 -0.81 -14.27
CA LEU A 25 -2.27 0.55 -14.41
C LEU A 25 -1.53 0.64 -15.75
N ASN A 26 -2.03 1.44 -16.70
CA ASN A 26 -1.42 1.66 -18.03
C ASN A 26 -1.01 0.38 -18.78
N GLY A 27 -1.78 -0.71 -18.65
CA GLY A 27 -1.52 -1.98 -19.31
C GLY A 27 -0.39 -2.83 -18.70
N ALA A 28 0.29 -2.39 -17.64
CA ALA A 28 1.38 -3.13 -17.00
C ALA A 28 0.91 -3.94 -15.77
N PRO A 29 1.44 -5.16 -15.55
CA PRO A 29 1.20 -5.97 -14.35
C PRO A 29 2.06 -5.48 -13.17
N ALA A 30 1.78 -4.29 -12.65
CA ALA A 30 2.23 -3.82 -11.34
C ALA A 30 0.99 -3.28 -10.63
N ARG A 31 0.27 -4.16 -9.95
CA ARG A 31 -1.14 -3.89 -9.58
C ARG A 31 -1.34 -3.80 -8.07
N SER A 32 -0.28 -3.95 -7.29
CA SER A 32 -0.36 -3.90 -5.85
C SER A 32 0.92 -3.38 -5.20
N LEU A 33 0.74 -2.87 -4.00
CA LEU A 33 1.75 -2.52 -3.02
C LEU A 33 1.78 -3.65 -1.99
N ALA A 34 2.93 -3.89 -1.38
CA ALA A 34 3.11 -4.92 -0.36
C ALA A 34 3.32 -4.31 1.03
N THR A 35 2.76 -4.94 2.05
CA THR A 35 3.07 -4.66 3.46
C THR A 35 3.64 -5.95 4.06
N LEU A 36 4.60 -5.86 4.97
CA LEU A 36 5.20 -7.03 5.60
C LEU A 36 5.29 -6.87 7.11
N SER A 37 5.28 -8.00 7.82
CA SER A 37 5.64 -8.01 9.24
C SER A 37 6.22 -9.36 9.66
N LYS A 38 7.20 -9.31 10.57
CA LYS A 38 7.81 -10.50 11.18
C LYS A 38 7.22 -10.75 12.56
N HIS A 39 7.07 -12.01 12.96
CA HIS A 39 6.85 -12.36 14.37
C HIS A 39 7.45 -13.71 14.74
N GLY A 40 7.86 -13.77 16.01
CA GLY A 40 8.80 -14.79 16.44
C GLY A 40 10.10 -14.71 15.62
N ARG A 41 10.77 -15.86 15.48
CA ARG A 41 12.05 -15.92 14.77
C ARG A 41 11.91 -16.17 13.27
N SER A 42 10.79 -16.69 12.81
CA SER A 42 10.73 -17.29 11.48
C SER A 42 9.38 -17.21 10.77
N GLN A 43 8.43 -16.39 11.20
CA GLN A 43 7.18 -16.20 10.47
C GLN A 43 7.09 -14.78 9.91
N VAL A 44 6.64 -14.68 8.67
CA VAL A 44 6.44 -13.43 7.94
C VAL A 44 5.02 -13.39 7.40
N ALA A 45 4.31 -12.30 7.67
CA ALA A 45 3.06 -11.97 7.03
C ALA A 45 3.32 -11.04 5.84
N VAL A 46 2.66 -11.28 4.72
CA VAL A 46 2.66 -10.40 3.55
C VAL A 46 1.22 -10.08 3.19
N TRP A 47 0.90 -8.80 3.07
CA TRP A 47 -0.37 -8.32 2.52
C TRP A 47 -0.14 -7.53 1.25
N GLN A 48 -1.04 -7.68 0.29
CA GLN A 48 -1.03 -6.90 -0.94
C GLN A 48 -2.29 -6.05 -1.06
N VAL A 49 -2.10 -4.79 -1.43
CA VAL A 49 -3.18 -3.82 -1.62
C VAL A 49 -3.05 -3.22 -3.02
N ASN A 50 -4.12 -3.23 -3.80
CA ASN A 50 -4.11 -2.61 -5.12
C ASN A 50 -4.14 -1.07 -5.02
N PHE A 51 -3.99 -0.38 -6.15
CA PHE A 51 -3.98 1.10 -6.16
C PHE A 51 -5.32 1.76 -5.84
N ALA A 52 -6.40 0.98 -5.75
CA ALA A 52 -7.70 1.43 -5.23
C ALA A 52 -7.82 1.21 -3.71
N GLY A 53 -6.76 0.74 -3.04
CA GLY A 53 -6.78 0.44 -1.62
C GLY A 53 -7.46 -0.89 -1.28
N VAL A 54 -7.79 -1.73 -2.27
CA VAL A 54 -8.45 -3.02 -2.02
C VAL A 54 -7.40 -4.08 -1.77
N ALA A 55 -7.53 -4.80 -0.66
CA ALA A 55 -6.69 -5.96 -0.38
C ALA A 55 -6.91 -7.03 -1.45
N CYS A 56 -5.82 -7.54 -2.03
CA CYS A 56 -5.86 -8.46 -3.16
C CYS A 56 -4.93 -9.67 -2.98
N GLY A 57 -4.43 -9.88 -1.76
CA GLY A 57 -3.60 -11.03 -1.42
C GLY A 57 -3.10 -10.96 0.03
N ALA A 58 -3.04 -12.12 0.67
CA ALA A 58 -2.57 -12.28 2.04
C ALA A 58 -1.87 -13.63 2.20
N TRP A 59 -0.69 -13.64 2.82
CA TRP A 59 0.09 -14.84 3.06
C TRP A 59 0.70 -14.81 4.46
N LEU A 60 0.73 -15.98 5.11
CA LEU A 60 1.51 -16.25 6.31
C LEU A 60 2.52 -17.33 5.95
N LEU A 61 3.79 -16.97 5.96
CA LEU A 61 4.88 -17.79 5.43
C LEU A 61 5.93 -18.01 6.52
N ASP A 62 6.57 -19.16 6.45
CA ASP A 62 7.80 -19.39 7.20
C ASP A 62 8.97 -18.71 6.48
N ALA A 63 9.97 -18.27 7.24
CA ALA A 63 11.23 -17.67 6.79
C ALA A 63 12.37 -18.38 7.53
N ARG A 64 12.47 -19.70 7.34
CA ARG A 64 13.43 -20.58 8.05
C ARG A 64 14.69 -20.89 7.26
N ASN A 65 14.64 -20.76 5.95
CA ASN A 65 15.73 -21.14 5.04
C ASN A 65 15.71 -20.24 3.79
N LYS A 66 16.68 -20.48 2.91
CA LYS A 66 16.89 -19.74 1.66
C LYS A 66 15.66 -19.79 0.75
N GLU A 67 15.07 -20.96 0.58
CA GLU A 67 13.93 -21.19 -0.32
C GLU A 67 12.70 -20.41 0.14
N HIS A 68 12.39 -20.47 1.43
CA HIS A 68 11.34 -19.67 2.05
C HIS A 68 11.55 -18.17 1.87
N ALA A 69 12.79 -17.69 2.04
CA ALA A 69 13.10 -16.28 1.84
C ALA A 69 12.91 -15.86 0.37
N LEU A 70 13.30 -16.72 -0.58
CA LEU A 70 13.06 -16.50 -2.01
C LEU A 70 11.57 -16.41 -2.35
N ASP A 71 10.74 -17.28 -1.78
CA ASP A 71 9.29 -17.26 -1.99
C ASP A 71 8.66 -15.95 -1.47
N ILE A 72 9.05 -15.50 -0.27
CA ILE A 72 8.57 -14.23 0.30
C ILE A 72 9.03 -13.04 -0.55
N LEU A 73 10.31 -13.04 -0.98
CA LEU A 73 10.84 -11.99 -1.85
C LEU A 73 10.13 -11.97 -3.20
N ALA A 74 9.74 -13.13 -3.76
CA ALA A 74 8.98 -13.21 -5.00
C ALA A 74 7.59 -12.58 -4.89
N LEU A 75 6.94 -12.68 -3.71
CA LEU A 75 5.69 -11.96 -3.45
C LEU A 75 5.89 -10.44 -3.39
N CYS A 76 7.07 -9.97 -3.03
CA CYS A 76 7.41 -8.54 -2.93
C CYS A 76 8.08 -8.00 -4.20
N ASP A 77 8.52 -8.88 -5.09
CA ASP A 77 9.14 -8.47 -6.34
C ASP A 77 8.16 -7.62 -7.17
N ARG A 78 8.72 -6.60 -7.81
CA ARG A 78 7.99 -5.60 -8.61
C ARG A 78 6.86 -4.87 -7.87
N ARG A 79 6.89 -4.81 -6.53
CA ARG A 79 5.92 -4.08 -5.72
C ARG A 79 6.61 -3.06 -4.84
N ALA A 80 6.01 -1.88 -4.74
CA ALA A 80 6.41 -0.91 -3.74
C ALA A 80 5.98 -1.40 -2.35
N VAL A 81 6.76 -1.02 -1.35
CA VAL A 81 6.61 -1.47 0.03
C VAL A 81 5.95 -0.36 0.82
N ILE A 82 4.78 -0.64 1.39
CA ILE A 82 4.12 0.26 2.32
C ILE A 82 4.80 0.13 3.68
N ASP A 83 5.11 1.27 4.29
CA ASP A 83 5.68 1.32 5.63
C ASP A 83 5.35 2.66 6.32
N ASP A 84 5.18 2.63 7.65
CA ASP A 84 5.16 3.82 8.53
C ASP A 84 6.46 3.97 9.36
N SER A 85 7.27 2.92 9.41
CA SER A 85 8.58 2.83 10.07
C SER A 85 9.48 1.95 9.19
N PRO A 86 10.83 1.96 9.26
CA PRO A 86 11.66 1.20 8.31
C PRO A 86 11.60 -0.34 8.47
N SER A 87 10.56 -0.88 9.10
CA SER A 87 10.46 -2.28 9.52
C SER A 87 10.25 -3.26 8.36
N SER A 88 9.41 -2.92 7.37
CA SER A 88 9.16 -3.77 6.20
C SER A 88 10.36 -3.75 5.25
N VAL A 89 10.98 -2.58 5.07
CA VAL A 89 12.23 -2.46 4.30
C VAL A 89 13.35 -3.28 4.93
N GLN A 90 13.57 -3.15 6.24
CA GLN A 90 14.59 -3.93 6.94
C GLN A 90 14.33 -5.43 6.83
N LEU A 91 13.07 -5.86 6.95
CA LEU A 91 12.69 -7.26 6.78
C LEU A 91 13.00 -7.79 5.38
N ILE A 92 12.76 -7.00 4.32
CA ILE A 92 13.13 -7.39 2.95
C ILE A 92 14.64 -7.56 2.82
N LEU A 93 15.44 -6.67 3.42
CA LEU A 93 16.90 -6.78 3.40
C LEU A 93 17.39 -8.01 4.20
N GLU A 94 16.77 -8.33 5.33
CA GLU A 94 17.05 -9.56 6.09
C GLU A 94 16.74 -10.82 5.27
N LEU A 95 15.60 -10.82 4.56
CA LEU A 95 15.22 -11.93 3.68
C LEU A 95 16.17 -12.04 2.48
N ALA A 96 16.63 -10.92 1.93
CA ALA A 96 17.60 -10.87 0.84
C ALA A 96 18.93 -11.50 1.24
N ASP A 97 19.44 -11.16 2.42
CA ASP A 97 20.65 -11.76 3.00
C ASP A 97 20.49 -13.29 3.17
N MET A 98 19.38 -13.73 3.77
CA MET A 98 19.06 -15.16 3.92
C MET A 98 18.97 -15.89 2.57
N ALA A 99 18.39 -15.23 1.56
CA ALA A 99 18.25 -15.74 0.20
C ALA A 99 19.55 -15.69 -0.62
N ARG A 100 20.57 -14.96 -0.13
CA ARG A 100 21.79 -14.59 -0.86
C ARG A 100 21.49 -13.83 -2.17
N VAL A 101 20.57 -12.88 -2.09
CA VAL A 101 20.19 -11.97 -3.17
C VAL A 101 20.67 -10.56 -2.81
N GLU A 102 21.40 -9.92 -3.71
CA GLU A 102 21.85 -8.55 -3.50
C GLU A 102 20.73 -7.56 -3.83
N ILE A 103 20.21 -6.88 -2.81
CA ILE A 103 19.23 -5.79 -2.97
C ILE A 103 19.84 -4.54 -2.32
N PRO A 104 20.29 -3.55 -3.11
CA PRO A 104 20.84 -2.32 -2.55
C PRO A 104 19.80 -1.56 -1.72
N GLU A 105 20.18 -1.05 -0.55
CA GLU A 105 19.29 -0.27 0.32
C GLU A 105 18.70 0.97 -0.39
N ALA A 106 19.48 1.59 -1.29
CA ALA A 106 19.02 2.71 -2.11
C ALA A 106 17.82 2.35 -2.98
N VAL A 107 17.81 1.14 -3.57
CA VAL A 107 16.68 0.64 -4.36
C VAL A 107 15.44 0.47 -3.49
N MET A 108 15.61 0.06 -2.23
CA MET A 108 14.49 -0.06 -1.29
C MET A 108 13.91 1.29 -0.87
N LYS A 109 14.76 2.32 -0.72
CA LYS A 109 14.31 3.69 -0.44
C LYS A 109 13.43 4.25 -1.55
N GLU A 110 13.78 3.99 -2.80
CA GLU A 110 12.98 4.40 -3.96
C GLU A 110 11.65 3.63 -4.07
N ARG A 111 11.60 2.40 -3.56
CA ARG A 111 10.39 1.56 -3.55
C ARG A 111 9.46 1.80 -2.36
N LEU A 112 9.78 2.73 -1.48
CA LEU A 112 9.02 2.98 -0.26
C LEU A 112 7.78 3.84 -0.52
N ALA A 113 6.61 3.27 -0.26
CA ALA A 113 5.32 3.94 -0.23
C ALA A 113 4.95 4.32 1.21
N SER A 114 5.50 5.45 1.69
CA SER A 114 5.30 5.90 3.07
C SER A 114 3.85 6.30 3.37
N LEU A 115 3.26 5.76 4.45
CA LEU A 115 1.92 6.13 4.91
C LEU A 115 1.84 7.61 5.35
N ASP A 116 2.85 8.11 6.07
CA ASP A 116 2.93 9.52 6.47
C ASP A 116 3.11 10.44 5.25
N GLY A 117 3.89 9.98 4.26
CA GLY A 117 4.04 10.67 2.98
C GLY A 117 2.69 10.81 2.27
N LEU A 118 1.86 9.75 2.27
CA LEU A 118 0.54 9.77 1.65
C LEU A 118 -0.43 10.72 2.35
N LEU A 119 -0.45 10.70 3.69
CA LEU A 119 -1.26 11.60 4.49
C LEU A 119 -0.86 13.07 4.25
N SER A 120 0.44 13.35 4.27
CA SER A 120 1.00 14.69 4.06
C SER A 120 0.72 15.21 2.65
N ALA A 121 0.90 14.37 1.63
CA ALA A 121 0.59 14.71 0.24
C ALA A 121 -0.91 15.04 0.07
N THR A 122 -1.79 14.28 0.72
CA THR A 122 -3.23 14.53 0.69
C THR A 122 -3.59 15.86 1.36
N ALA A 123 -2.99 16.15 2.52
CA ALA A 123 -3.18 17.44 3.21
C ALA A 123 -2.71 18.62 2.35
N ALA A 124 -1.52 18.50 1.74
CA ALA A 124 -0.94 19.51 0.87
C ALA A 124 -1.81 19.76 -0.38
N ALA A 125 -2.30 18.69 -1.02
CA ALA A 125 -3.17 18.77 -2.19
C ALA A 125 -4.46 19.52 -1.86
N ARG A 126 -5.15 19.17 -0.76
CA ARG A 126 -6.39 19.85 -0.36
C ARG A 126 -6.18 21.33 -0.08
N ARG A 127 -5.07 21.69 0.57
CA ARG A 127 -4.70 23.09 0.80
C ARG A 127 -4.51 23.83 -0.52
N ALA A 128 -3.69 23.27 -1.43
CA ALA A 128 -3.43 23.86 -2.74
C ALA A 128 -4.73 24.05 -3.56
N HIS A 129 -5.65 23.09 -3.51
CA HIS A 129 -6.94 23.21 -4.20
C HIS A 129 -7.83 24.30 -3.59
N ALA A 130 -7.88 24.40 -2.26
CA ALA A 130 -8.63 25.46 -1.59
C ALA A 130 -8.07 26.86 -1.94
N GLU A 131 -6.74 27.01 -1.94
CA GLU A 131 -6.06 28.23 -2.34
C GLU A 131 -6.35 28.59 -3.81
N ALA A 132 -6.33 27.60 -4.71
CA ALA A 132 -6.67 27.79 -6.12
C ALA A 132 -8.12 28.26 -6.32
N VAL A 133 -9.08 27.77 -5.52
CA VAL A 133 -10.46 28.28 -5.55
C VAL A 133 -10.52 29.75 -5.15
N VAL A 134 -9.79 30.17 -4.12
CA VAL A 134 -9.73 31.58 -3.70
C VAL A 134 -9.08 32.44 -4.77
N ALA A 135 -7.95 32.00 -5.33
CA ALA A 135 -7.23 32.72 -6.38
C ALA A 135 -8.10 32.90 -7.64
N TYR A 136 -8.75 31.83 -8.10
CA TYR A 136 -9.64 31.90 -9.25
C TYR A 136 -10.89 32.77 -8.99
N GLY A 137 -11.44 32.72 -7.78
CA GLY A 137 -12.53 33.62 -7.39
C GLY A 137 -12.14 35.09 -7.45
N LYS A 138 -10.92 35.42 -6.99
CA LYS A 138 -10.37 36.78 -7.09
C LYS A 138 -10.16 37.22 -8.55
N SER A 139 -9.58 36.37 -9.40
CA SER A 139 -9.34 36.72 -10.82
C SER A 139 -10.63 36.94 -11.59
N GLU A 140 -11.69 36.23 -11.24
CA GLU A 140 -13.01 36.33 -11.86
C GLU A 140 -13.92 37.40 -11.23
N GLY A 141 -13.49 38.04 -10.14
CA GLY A 141 -14.33 38.96 -9.36
C GLY A 141 -15.55 38.30 -8.73
N LYS A 142 -15.50 36.99 -8.47
CA LYS A 142 -16.64 36.18 -7.98
C LYS A 142 -16.30 35.51 -6.65
N LYS A 143 -17.28 35.49 -5.73
CA LYS A 143 -17.19 34.66 -4.53
C LYS A 143 -17.59 33.23 -4.87
N LEU A 144 -16.62 32.32 -4.86
CA LEU A 144 -16.86 30.90 -5.14
C LEU A 144 -17.13 30.14 -3.85
N ALA A 145 -17.99 29.12 -3.94
CA ALA A 145 -18.22 28.21 -2.82
C ALA A 145 -16.90 27.46 -2.48
N PRO A 146 -16.61 27.21 -1.19
CA PRO A 146 -15.50 26.36 -0.78
C PRO A 146 -15.60 24.94 -1.35
N LEU A 147 -14.48 24.20 -1.33
CA LEU A 147 -14.49 22.77 -1.60
C LEU A 147 -15.00 22.02 -0.37
N ALA A 148 -15.94 21.12 -0.57
CA ALA A 148 -16.50 20.28 0.50
C ALA A 148 -16.07 18.82 0.24
N TRP A 149 -15.12 18.34 1.04
CA TRP A 149 -14.71 16.93 1.04
C TRP A 149 -15.55 16.13 2.03
N ARG A 150 -15.86 14.88 1.66
CA ARG A 150 -16.67 13.97 2.48
C ARG A 150 -16.01 13.64 3.82
N THR A 151 -14.71 13.40 3.76
CA THR A 151 -13.90 12.91 4.88
C THR A 151 -12.82 13.94 5.17
N GLU A 152 -12.68 14.41 6.41
CA GLU A 152 -11.59 15.31 6.80
C GLU A 152 -10.23 14.63 6.75
N VAL A 153 -9.16 15.41 6.56
CA VAL A 153 -7.80 14.86 6.64
C VAL A 153 -7.44 14.75 8.11
N PRO A 154 -7.11 13.55 8.60
CA PRO A 154 -6.67 13.40 9.98
C PRO A 154 -5.31 14.08 10.17
N PRO A 155 -5.05 14.66 11.35
CA PRO A 155 -3.79 15.35 11.64
C PRO A 155 -2.60 14.38 11.80
N SER A 156 -2.83 13.09 12.05
CA SER A 156 -1.79 12.07 12.17
C SER A 156 -2.31 10.67 11.85
N LEU A 157 -1.41 9.76 11.50
CA LEU A 157 -1.75 8.34 11.28
C LEU A 157 -2.37 7.69 12.51
N ASP A 158 -1.98 8.11 13.72
CA ASP A 158 -2.51 7.56 14.98
C ASP A 158 -4.01 7.76 15.14
N GLN A 159 -4.58 8.80 14.52
CA GLN A 159 -6.04 9.01 14.50
C GLN A 159 -6.76 8.14 13.47
N LEU A 160 -6.03 7.63 12.49
CA LEU A 160 -6.52 6.62 11.55
C LEU A 160 -6.37 5.21 12.08
N ARG A 161 -5.34 4.93 12.91
CA ARG A 161 -5.13 3.63 13.55
C ARG A 161 -6.39 3.27 14.34
N PRO A 162 -7.28 2.45 13.78
CA PRO A 162 -8.55 2.27 14.43
C PRO A 162 -8.34 1.30 15.59
N SER A 163 -9.27 1.34 16.54
CA SER A 163 -9.53 0.24 17.45
C SER A 163 -9.92 -1.10 16.75
N GLN A 164 -9.87 -1.15 15.42
CA GLN A 164 -10.18 -2.24 14.49
C GLN A 164 -9.04 -3.26 14.33
N TYR A 165 -7.91 -3.11 15.02
CA TYR A 165 -7.11 -4.30 15.40
C TYR A 165 -8.00 -5.35 16.10
N ARG A 166 -9.15 -4.95 16.68
CA ARG A 166 -10.19 -5.85 17.21
C ARG A 166 -10.81 -6.82 16.19
N GLY A 167 -10.69 -6.58 14.88
CA GLY A 167 -11.20 -7.51 13.86
C GLY A 167 -10.32 -8.75 13.67
N TRP A 168 -9.06 -8.69 14.10
CA TRP A 168 -8.17 -9.83 14.09
C TRP A 168 -8.30 -10.59 15.42
N ALA A 169 -9.06 -11.68 15.43
CA ALA A 169 -9.20 -12.56 16.59
C ALA A 169 -8.01 -13.53 16.77
N GLY A 170 -7.02 -13.51 15.88
CA GLY A 170 -5.85 -14.38 15.93
C GLY A 170 -4.75 -13.88 16.88
N LYS A 171 -4.04 -14.78 17.55
CA LYS A 171 -2.72 -14.46 18.14
C LYS A 171 -1.67 -14.61 17.04
N GLY A 172 -0.76 -13.64 16.82
CA GLY A 172 0.40 -13.85 15.93
C GLY A 172 0.82 -12.68 15.02
N THR A 173 1.47 -13.03 13.90
CA THR A 173 2.21 -12.24 12.89
C THR A 173 1.42 -11.28 12.01
N ALA A 174 0.14 -11.57 11.77
CA ALA A 174 -0.69 -10.84 10.83
C ALA A 174 -1.14 -9.41 11.24
N PRO A 175 -1.29 -9.02 12.52
CA PRO A 175 -1.91 -7.75 12.89
C PRO A 175 -1.23 -6.52 12.31
N HIS A 176 0.11 -6.51 12.21
CA HIS A 176 0.84 -5.33 11.74
C HIS A 176 0.73 -5.16 10.22
N ALA A 177 1.10 -6.18 9.43
CA ALA A 177 0.93 -6.13 7.97
C ALA A 177 -0.54 -5.89 7.58
N PHE A 178 -1.49 -6.57 8.26
CA PHE A 178 -2.92 -6.31 8.07
C PHE A 178 -3.30 -4.88 8.44
N GLY A 179 -2.88 -4.38 9.60
CA GLY A 179 -3.13 -3.01 10.05
C GLY A 179 -2.62 -1.97 9.06
N MET A 180 -1.42 -2.17 8.52
CA MET A 180 -0.87 -1.33 7.45
C MET A 180 -1.70 -1.41 6.17
N SER A 181 -2.21 -2.60 5.80
CA SER A 181 -3.09 -2.74 4.64
C SER A 181 -4.40 -1.96 4.81
N VAL A 182 -4.98 -1.98 6.02
CA VAL A 182 -6.21 -1.24 6.38
C VAL A 182 -5.96 0.27 6.37
N LEU A 183 -4.85 0.72 6.95
CA LEU A 183 -4.45 2.14 6.93
C LEU A 183 -4.23 2.63 5.49
N SER A 184 -3.55 1.83 4.67
CA SER A 184 -3.33 2.13 3.25
C SER A 184 -4.66 2.32 2.52
N ARG A 185 -5.62 1.42 2.75
CA ARG A 185 -6.97 1.54 2.18
C ARG A 185 -7.64 2.85 2.55
N GLN A 186 -7.61 3.22 3.83
CA GLN A 186 -8.23 4.46 4.31
C GLN A 186 -7.60 5.70 3.68
N LEU A 187 -6.27 5.73 3.57
CA LEU A 187 -5.56 6.86 2.98
C LEU A 187 -5.76 6.94 1.45
N VAL A 188 -5.78 5.80 0.75
CA VAL A 188 -6.10 5.76 -0.70
C VAL A 188 -7.53 6.25 -0.96
N GLN A 189 -8.48 5.90 -0.08
CA GLN A 189 -9.83 6.44 -0.17
C GLN A 189 -9.85 7.96 0.08
N LEU A 190 -9.08 8.45 1.07
CA LEU A 190 -8.97 9.88 1.36
C LEU A 190 -8.38 10.67 0.18
N TRP A 191 -7.40 10.09 -0.51
CA TRP A 191 -6.85 10.63 -1.76
C TRP A 191 -7.89 10.65 -2.87
N THR A 192 -8.60 9.53 -3.07
CA THR A 192 -9.66 9.41 -4.09
C THR A 192 -10.77 10.45 -3.88
N ASP A 193 -11.18 10.67 -2.62
CA ASP A 193 -12.15 11.72 -2.26
C ASP A 193 -11.62 13.12 -2.61
N THR A 194 -10.32 13.35 -2.40
CA THR A 194 -9.64 14.63 -2.72
C THR A 194 -9.67 14.92 -4.22
N GLU A 195 -9.24 13.94 -5.02
CA GLU A 195 -9.23 14.03 -6.49
C GLU A 195 -10.65 14.16 -7.05
N THR A 196 -11.61 13.39 -6.53
CA THR A 196 -13.01 13.47 -6.97
C THR A 196 -13.59 14.88 -6.80
N VAL A 197 -13.31 15.55 -5.68
CA VAL A 197 -13.79 16.92 -5.44
C VAL A 197 -13.07 17.92 -6.35
N ARG A 198 -11.77 17.78 -6.55
CA ARG A 198 -10.98 18.62 -7.48
C ARG A 198 -11.54 18.56 -8.89
N LEU A 199 -11.80 17.35 -9.40
CA LEU A 199 -12.22 17.10 -10.78
C LEU A 199 -13.61 17.65 -11.12
N ARG A 200 -14.44 17.98 -10.12
CA ARG A 200 -15.76 18.61 -10.34
C ARG A 200 -15.68 20.03 -10.90
N ARG A 201 -14.51 20.70 -10.81
CA ARG A 201 -14.34 22.09 -11.27
C ARG A 201 -13.36 22.16 -12.44
N LYS A 202 -13.79 22.74 -13.56
CA LYS A 202 -12.99 22.82 -14.80
C LYS A 202 -11.63 23.49 -14.59
N TYR A 203 -11.59 24.66 -13.94
CA TYR A 203 -10.35 25.40 -13.71
C TYR A 203 -9.34 24.63 -12.85
N LEU A 204 -9.79 23.82 -11.89
CA LEU A 204 -8.90 22.96 -11.11
C LEU A 204 -8.35 21.80 -11.94
N ARG A 205 -9.11 21.29 -12.91
CA ARG A 205 -8.62 20.27 -13.85
C ARG A 205 -7.57 20.85 -14.79
N GLU A 206 -7.81 22.06 -15.30
CA GLU A 206 -6.87 22.75 -16.18
C GLU A 206 -5.56 23.09 -15.46
N GLN A 207 -5.65 23.53 -14.19
CA GLN A 207 -4.47 23.90 -13.40
C GLN A 207 -3.65 22.70 -12.91
N PHE A 208 -4.30 21.66 -12.38
CA PHE A 208 -3.63 20.53 -11.73
C PHE A 208 -3.53 19.28 -12.62
N GLY A 209 -4.03 19.34 -13.85
CA GLY A 209 -3.95 18.27 -14.82
C GLY A 209 -4.92 17.10 -14.57
N PRO A 210 -4.65 15.93 -15.16
CA PRO A 210 -5.55 14.77 -15.14
C PRO A 210 -5.71 14.18 -13.73
N ALA A 211 -6.68 13.27 -13.59
CA ALA A 211 -6.90 12.51 -12.35
C ALA A 211 -5.68 11.62 -12.05
N GLN A 212 -5.24 11.62 -10.79
CA GLN A 212 -4.17 10.73 -10.33
C GLN A 212 -4.74 9.63 -9.43
N VAL A 213 -4.45 8.37 -9.76
CA VAL A 213 -4.91 7.21 -8.98
C VAL A 213 -4.24 7.17 -7.60
N LEU A 214 -2.96 7.53 -7.55
CA LEU A 214 -2.15 7.61 -6.34
C LEU A 214 -1.41 8.96 -6.31
N PRO A 215 -1.02 9.45 -5.13
CA PRO A 215 -0.06 10.54 -5.01
C PRO A 215 1.26 10.20 -5.69
N GLU A 216 1.91 11.26 -6.17
CA GLU A 216 3.16 11.19 -6.93
C GLU A 216 4.21 10.29 -6.28
N ALA A 217 4.52 10.47 -5.01
CA ALA A 217 5.52 9.64 -4.31
C ALA A 217 5.17 8.13 -4.31
N TRP A 218 3.89 7.77 -4.16
CA TRP A 218 3.45 6.37 -4.19
C TRP A 218 3.45 5.80 -5.61
N ARG A 219 3.05 6.61 -6.60
CA ARG A 219 3.13 6.25 -8.01
C ARG A 219 4.59 6.00 -8.40
N ASP A 220 5.49 6.90 -8.03
CA ASP A 220 6.90 6.83 -8.38
C ASP A 220 7.57 5.63 -7.70
N ALA A 221 7.21 5.34 -6.44
CA ALA A 221 7.65 4.12 -5.76
C ALA A 221 7.18 2.85 -6.49
N ALA A 222 5.92 2.80 -6.92
CA ALA A 222 5.39 1.67 -7.66
C ALA A 222 6.08 1.49 -9.03
N LEU A 223 6.39 2.60 -9.72
CA LEU A 223 7.13 2.58 -10.98
C LEU A 223 8.58 2.13 -10.78
N ALA A 224 9.27 2.64 -9.77
CA ALA A 224 10.62 2.21 -9.39
C ALA A 224 10.65 0.72 -9.06
N ALA A 225 9.64 0.23 -8.33
CA ALA A 225 9.52 -1.18 -8.03
C ALA A 225 9.41 -2.04 -9.29
N TYR A 226 8.56 -1.63 -10.23
CA TYR A 226 8.38 -2.38 -11.46
C TYR A 226 9.61 -2.34 -12.37
N ALA A 227 10.29 -1.20 -12.44
CA ALA A 227 11.47 -0.99 -13.29
C ALA A 227 12.68 -1.80 -12.80
N THR A 228 12.83 -1.97 -11.49
CA THR A 228 14.05 -2.50 -10.88
C THR A 228 13.75 -3.76 -10.06
N PRO A 229 13.39 -4.92 -10.68
CA PRO A 229 13.07 -6.15 -9.97
C PRO A 229 14.25 -6.68 -9.14
N PHE A 230 13.99 -7.52 -8.14
CA PHE A 230 15.00 -8.02 -7.20
C PHE A 230 16.04 -9.00 -7.79
N GLY A 231 15.97 -9.32 -9.08
CA GLY A 231 16.93 -10.24 -9.72
C GLY A 231 16.88 -11.66 -9.17
N LEU A 232 15.71 -12.12 -8.70
CA LEU A 232 15.54 -13.43 -8.08
C LEU A 232 15.91 -14.57 -9.05
N PRO A 233 16.57 -15.64 -8.57
CA PRO A 233 16.86 -16.82 -9.39
C PRO A 233 15.55 -17.41 -9.94
N ARG A 234 15.53 -17.71 -11.24
CA ARG A 234 14.38 -18.35 -11.88
C ARG A 234 14.20 -19.75 -11.31
N ALA A 235 12.99 -20.08 -10.88
CA ALA A 235 12.63 -21.44 -10.52
C ALA A 235 12.78 -22.33 -11.78
N GLY A 236 13.84 -23.13 -11.82
CA GLY A 236 14.07 -24.18 -12.82
C GLY A 236 14.50 -23.69 -14.21
N LYS A 237 15.79 -23.47 -14.39
CA LYS A 237 16.57 -23.97 -15.54
C LYS A 237 18.06 -23.69 -15.29
N ASP A 238 18.84 -24.75 -15.45
CA ASP A 238 20.30 -24.81 -15.46
C ASP A 238 20.99 -25.08 -14.10
N ASP A 239 20.93 -26.35 -13.69
CA ASP A 239 22.13 -27.10 -13.29
C ASP A 239 22.15 -28.39 -14.14
N PRO A 240 22.95 -28.47 -15.22
CA PRO A 240 23.45 -29.75 -15.68
C PRO A 240 24.63 -30.15 -14.78
N ALA A 241 24.60 -31.43 -14.40
CA ALA A 241 25.51 -32.15 -13.50
C ALA A 241 27.02 -31.90 -13.70
#